data_AF-A0A7X8PNF5-F1
#
_entry.id   AF-A0A7X8PNF5-F1
#
_cell.length_a   1.000
_cell.length_b   1.000
_cell.length_c   1.000
_cell.angle_alpha   90.00
_cell.angle_beta   90.00
_cell.angle_gamma   90.00
#
_symmetry.space_group_name_H-M   'P 1'
#
loop_
_entity.id
_entity.type
_entity.pdbx_description
1 polymer ?
#
loop_
_entity_poly.entity_id
_entity_poly.type
_entity_poly.pdbx_seq_one_letter_code
_entity_poly.pdbx_strand_id
1 'polypeptide(L)'
;MQQLKKNHRTGFCETFLPWKIGKSGKQKSGHLKCCKSLIINDFTLIELLVVIAVIAILAAMLLPALNRAREVSKRIKCVSNMKQVSLVFMNYADSYEEWFPCRLGSINYNTSGGGTTVAWSYFLAETTNM
;
A
#
# COMPACT_ATOMS: atom_id res chain seq x y z
N MET A 1 -2.04 -8.90 -48.06
CA MET A 1 -3.33 -8.92 -47.33
C MET A 1 -3.02 -9.45 -45.93
N GLN A 2 -3.18 -8.77 -44.80
CA GLN A 2 -3.89 -7.56 -44.40
C GLN A 2 -3.12 -6.88 -43.24
N GLN A 3 -3.51 -5.64 -42.99
CA GLN A 3 -2.92 -4.64 -42.09
C GLN A 3 -3.26 -4.84 -40.60
N LEU A 4 -2.35 -4.33 -39.74
CA LEU A 4 -2.58 -3.57 -38.49
C LEU A 4 -3.42 -4.14 -37.33
N LYS A 5 -2.76 -4.27 -36.16
CA LYS A 5 -3.26 -3.64 -34.93
C LYS A 5 -2.11 -3.24 -33.99
N LYS A 6 -1.69 -1.98 -34.06
CA LYS A 6 -1.03 -1.31 -32.93
C LYS A 6 -2.10 -1.06 -31.87
N ASN A 7 -1.89 -1.53 -30.64
CA ASN A 7 -2.60 -0.97 -29.50
C ASN A 7 -1.65 -0.68 -28.34
N HIS A 8 -1.82 0.53 -27.84
CA HIS A 8 -1.10 1.24 -26.81
C HIS A 8 -1.65 0.88 -25.41
N ARG A 9 -0.82 1.13 -24.38
CA ARG A 9 -1.08 1.05 -22.92
C ARG A 9 -0.98 -0.39 -22.40
N THR A 10 -0.07 -0.77 -21.51
CA THR A 10 0.61 -0.11 -20.38
C THR A 10 1.97 -0.79 -20.20
N GLY A 11 3.11 -0.11 -20.15
CA GLY A 11 3.48 0.78 -19.05
C GLY A 11 4.15 0.04 -17.88
N PHE A 12 5.02 -0.93 -18.17
CA PHE A 12 5.92 -1.55 -17.20
C PHE A 12 7.22 -0.73 -17.20
N CYS A 13 7.45 0.06 -16.15
CA CYS A 13 8.77 0.61 -15.86
C CYS A 13 8.90 0.67 -14.34
N GLU A 14 9.45 -0.39 -13.78
CA GLU A 14 10.00 -0.37 -12.44
C GLU A 14 11.08 0.72 -12.36
N THR A 15 10.96 1.62 -11.40
CA THR A 15 12.10 2.33 -10.83
C THR A 15 12.05 2.20 -9.33
N PHE A 16 12.59 1.07 -8.87
CA PHE A 16 13.21 0.94 -7.57
C PHE A 16 14.55 1.69 -7.64
N LEU A 17 14.57 2.97 -7.26
CA LEU A 17 15.82 3.68 -6.92
C LEU A 17 15.61 4.50 -5.64
N PRO A 18 16.31 4.14 -4.54
CA PRO A 18 16.39 4.99 -3.35
C PRO A 18 17.15 6.27 -3.68
N TRP A 19 16.67 7.40 -3.14
CA TRP A 19 17.23 8.73 -3.35
C TRP A 19 18.68 8.81 -2.87
N LYS A 20 19.62 8.70 -3.81
CA LYS A 20 21.01 9.18 -3.71
C LYS A 20 21.23 10.18 -4.86
N ILE A 21 20.92 11.44 -4.62
CA ILE A 21 21.35 12.54 -5.50
C ILE A 21 22.49 13.27 -4.78
N GLY A 22 23.71 12.91 -5.15
CA GLY A 22 24.91 13.67 -4.84
C GLY A 22 25.74 13.82 -6.10
N LYS A 23 25.53 14.90 -6.87
CA LYS A 23 26.50 15.47 -7.82
C LYS A 23 26.23 16.97 -8.03
N SER A 24 27.25 17.76 -7.64
CA SER A 24 27.87 18.89 -8.34
C SER A 24 27.01 19.88 -9.15
N GLY A 25 27.09 21.17 -8.82
CA GLY A 25 26.76 22.24 -9.77
C GLY A 25 26.67 23.64 -9.15
N LYS A 26 27.66 24.49 -9.45
CA LYS A 26 27.81 25.89 -9.01
C LYS A 26 26.54 26.72 -9.22
N GLN A 27 26.02 27.35 -8.15
CA GLN A 27 25.10 28.46 -8.26
C GLN A 27 25.84 29.67 -8.83
N LYS A 28 25.48 30.10 -10.05
CA LYS A 28 25.94 31.36 -10.63
C LYS A 28 24.88 32.43 -10.41
N SER A 29 25.34 33.49 -9.75
CA SER A 29 24.66 34.75 -9.51
C SER A 29 24.08 35.32 -10.80
N GLY A 30 22.76 35.29 -10.92
CA GLY A 30 22.00 35.90 -11.99
C GLY A 30 20.96 36.80 -11.38
N HIS A 31 21.33 38.06 -11.14
CA HIS A 31 20.49 39.25 -11.14
C HIS A 31 18.96 39.01 -11.20
N LEU A 32 18.32 38.66 -10.07
CA LEU A 32 16.86 38.75 -9.95
C LEU A 32 16.49 40.21 -9.69
N LYS A 33 16.13 40.88 -10.78
CA LYS A 33 15.55 42.23 -10.79
C LYS A 33 14.24 42.24 -9.99
N CYS A 34 14.21 43.17 -9.04
CA CYS A 34 13.08 44.01 -8.65
C CYS A 34 11.74 43.29 -8.37
N CYS A 35 11.38 43.26 -7.08
CA CYS A 35 10.03 43.02 -6.58
C CYS A 35 8.95 43.63 -7.48
N LYS A 36 8.19 42.77 -8.18
CA LYS A 36 6.81 43.08 -8.54
C LYS A 36 5.93 42.67 -7.36
N SER A 37 5.73 43.63 -6.46
CA SER A 37 4.55 43.63 -5.59
C SER A 37 3.34 43.75 -6.51
N LEU A 38 2.56 42.69 -6.66
CA LEU A 38 1.24 42.78 -7.27
C LEU A 38 0.27 41.92 -6.48
N ILE A 39 -0.67 42.64 -5.86
CA ILE A 39 -1.91 42.20 -5.23
C ILE A 39 -1.70 41.62 -3.82
N ILE A 40 -1.75 42.51 -2.82
CA ILE A 40 -2.30 42.13 -1.52
C ILE A 40 -3.77 41.87 -1.82
N ASN A 41 -4.13 40.59 -2.01
CA ASN A 41 -5.53 40.22 -1.93
C ASN A 41 -5.89 40.50 -0.48
N ASP A 42 -6.75 41.48 -0.25
CA ASP A 42 -7.48 41.57 1.01
C ASP A 42 -8.33 40.31 1.08
N PHE A 43 -7.71 39.22 1.57
CA PHE A 43 -8.39 38.00 1.91
C PHE A 43 -9.26 38.39 3.10
N THR A 44 -10.51 38.71 2.80
CA THR A 44 -11.42 39.13 3.84
C THR A 44 -11.45 38.01 4.87
N LEU A 45 -11.32 38.34 6.15
CA LEU A 45 -11.31 37.36 7.24
C LEU A 45 -12.53 36.44 7.17
N ILE A 46 -13.64 36.96 6.62
CA ILE A 46 -14.89 36.23 6.36
C ILE A 46 -14.78 35.18 5.25
N GLU A 47 -13.99 35.38 4.19
CA GLU A 47 -13.76 34.39 3.15
C GLU A 47 -13.03 33.15 3.69
N LEU A 48 -12.05 33.35 4.57
CA LEU A 48 -11.38 32.23 5.24
C LEU A 48 -12.31 31.55 6.25
N LEU A 49 -13.08 32.36 7.00
CA LEU A 49 -13.98 31.89 8.07
C LEU A 49 -15.13 31.01 7.54
N VAL A 50 -15.76 31.39 6.43
CA VAL A 50 -16.89 30.63 5.88
C VAL A 50 -16.43 29.27 5.34
N VAL A 51 -15.22 29.20 4.77
CA VAL A 51 -14.67 27.95 4.22
C VAL A 51 -14.42 26.93 5.33
N ILE A 52 -13.79 27.33 6.43
CA ILE A 52 -13.59 26.42 7.56
C ILE A 52 -14.91 26.03 8.22
N ALA A 53 -15.91 26.92 8.24
CA ALA A 53 -17.24 26.63 8.78
C ALA A 53 -17.95 25.53 7.97
N VAL A 54 -17.91 25.63 6.64
CA VAL A 54 -18.52 24.61 5.77
C VAL A 54 -17.75 23.28 5.86
N ILE A 55 -16.42 23.30 5.88
CA ILE A 55 -15.60 22.07 6.06
C ILE A 55 -15.93 21.40 7.40
N ALA A 56 -16.11 22.16 8.48
CA ALA A 56 -16.46 21.61 9.79
C ALA A 56 -17.82 20.89 9.79
N ILE A 57 -18.84 21.46 9.14
CA ILE A 57 -20.17 20.85 9.02
C ILE A 57 -20.07 19.54 8.21
N LEU A 58 -19.37 19.56 7.08
CA LEU A 58 -19.17 18.37 6.24
C LEU A 58 -18.37 17.28 6.98
N ALA A 59 -17.30 17.65 7.68
CA ALA A 59 -16.47 16.73 8.44
C ALA A 59 -17.21 16.09 9.63
N ALA A 60 -18.08 16.86 10.30
CA ALA A 60 -18.90 16.35 11.40
C ALA A 60 -19.82 15.20 10.97
N MET A 61 -20.36 15.25 9.75
CA MET A 61 -21.15 14.15 9.17
C MET A 61 -20.29 12.97 8.71
N LEU A 62 -19.03 13.23 8.30
CA LEU A 62 -18.11 12.21 7.78
C LEU A 62 -17.39 11.42 8.87
N LEU A 63 -17.08 12.00 10.03
CA LEU A 63 -16.39 11.33 11.14
C LEU A 63 -17.05 10.01 11.60
N PRO A 64 -18.38 9.95 11.89
CA PRO A 64 -19.02 8.71 12.28
C PRO A 64 -19.07 7.69 11.12
N ALA A 65 -19.20 8.15 9.89
CA ALA A 65 -19.18 7.28 8.71
C ALA A 65 -17.79 6.68 8.45
N LEU A 66 -16.72 7.46 8.65
CA LEU A 66 -15.34 7.03 8.45
C LEU A 66 -14.90 5.97 9.46
N ASN A 67 -15.35 6.08 10.71
CA ASN A 67 -15.05 5.06 11.73
C ASN A 67 -15.69 3.71 11.36
N ARG A 68 -16.95 3.70 10.93
CA ARG A 68 -17.62 2.49 10.42
C ARG A 68 -16.91 1.92 9.20
N ALA A 69 -16.49 2.77 8.26
CA ALA A 69 -15.76 2.34 7.07
C ALA A 69 -14.39 1.69 7.42
N ARG A 70 -13.70 2.18 8.45
CA ARG A 70 -12.44 1.58 8.93
C ARG A 70 -12.65 0.21 9.59
N GLU A 71 -13.74 0.03 10.33
CA GLU A 71 -14.06 -1.29 10.90
C GLU A 71 -14.44 -2.29 9.81
N VAL A 72 -15.21 -1.85 8.82
CA VAL A 72 -15.55 -2.65 7.65
C VAL A 72 -14.29 -2.98 6.84
N SER A 73 -13.35 -2.06 6.66
CA SER A 73 -12.10 -2.33 5.93
C SER A 73 -11.21 -3.36 6.64
N LYS A 74 -11.13 -3.31 7.98
CA LYS A 74 -10.46 -4.35 8.79
C LYS A 74 -11.12 -5.72 8.59
N ARG A 75 -12.46 -5.78 8.60
CA ARG A 75 -13.21 -7.02 8.35
C ARG A 75 -12.95 -7.56 6.93
N ILE A 76 -13.01 -6.70 5.92
CA ILE A 76 -12.73 -7.07 4.52
C ILE A 76 -11.30 -7.59 4.39
N LYS A 77 -10.32 -6.96 5.04
CA LYS A 77 -8.93 -7.43 5.05
C LYS A 77 -8.81 -8.83 5.66
N CYS A 78 -9.46 -9.08 6.80
CA CYS A 78 -9.48 -10.41 7.43
C CYS A 78 -10.11 -11.47 6.51
N VAL A 79 -11.27 -11.18 5.92
CA VAL A 79 -11.95 -12.09 4.99
C VAL A 79 -11.10 -12.35 3.74
N SER A 80 -10.45 -11.32 3.18
CA SER A 80 -9.55 -11.45 2.04
C SER A 80 -8.35 -12.35 2.37
N ASN A 81 -7.76 -12.18 3.56
CA ASN A 81 -6.66 -13.02 4.03
C ASN A 81 -7.09 -14.49 4.20
N MET A 82 -8.25 -14.74 4.83
CA MET A 82 -8.79 -16.10 4.97
C MET A 82 -9.08 -16.75 3.62
N LYS A 83 -9.59 -15.98 2.65
CA LYS A 83 -9.81 -16.47 1.28
C LYS A 83 -8.49 -16.86 0.60
N GLN A 84 -7.46 -16.04 0.73
CA GLN A 84 -6.12 -16.34 0.18
C GLN A 84 -5.55 -17.61 0.78
N VAL A 85 -5.64 -17.78 2.11
CA VAL A 85 -5.20 -19.00 2.79
C VAL A 85 -5.99 -20.23 2.32
N SER A 86 -7.32 -20.14 2.25
CA SER A 86 -8.17 -21.23 1.77
C SER A 86 -7.81 -21.69 0.36
N LEU A 87 -7.56 -20.75 -0.56
CA LEU A 87 -7.14 -21.07 -1.93
C LEU A 87 -5.81 -21.82 -1.96
N VAL A 88 -4.85 -21.45 -1.10
CA VAL A 88 -3.57 -22.17 -1.01
C VAL A 88 -3.77 -23.60 -0.50
N PHE A 89 -4.61 -23.81 0.51
CA PHE A 89 -4.92 -25.16 0.99
C PHE A 89 -5.61 -26.03 -0.07
N MET A 90 -6.57 -25.47 -0.82
CA MET A 90 -7.24 -26.21 -1.88
C MET A 90 -6.30 -26.57 -3.04
N ASN A 91 -5.44 -25.62 -3.44
CA ASN A 91 -4.43 -25.85 -4.48
C ASN A 91 -3.40 -26.91 -4.04
N TYR A 92 -2.99 -26.87 -2.77
CA TYR A 92 -2.09 -27.86 -2.22
C TYR A 92 -2.70 -29.26 -2.18
N ALA A 93 -3.94 -29.39 -1.70
CA ALA A 93 -4.65 -30.67 -1.66
C ALA A 93 -4.83 -31.28 -3.06
N ASP A 94 -5.13 -30.46 -4.07
CA ASP A 94 -5.24 -30.89 -5.48
C ASP A 94 -3.91 -31.44 -6.03
N SER A 95 -2.78 -30.85 -5.61
CA SER A 95 -1.45 -31.24 -6.09
C SER A 95 -0.85 -32.47 -5.36
N TYR A 96 -1.35 -32.81 -4.17
CA TYR A 96 -0.77 -33.82 -3.28
C TYR A 96 -1.78 -34.88 -2.82
N GLU A 97 -2.61 -35.42 -3.72
CA GLU A 97 -3.54 -36.53 -3.40
C GLU A 97 -4.41 -36.27 -2.15
N GLU A 98 -4.93 -35.05 -2.02
CA GLU A 98 -5.78 -34.62 -0.89
C GLU A 98 -5.06 -34.62 0.48
N TRP A 99 -3.73 -34.75 0.50
CA TRP A 99 -2.97 -34.60 1.74
C TRP A 99 -3.01 -33.16 2.20
N PHE A 100 -3.55 -32.93 3.40
CA PHE A 100 -3.48 -31.63 4.04
C PHE A 100 -2.18 -31.52 4.83
N PRO A 101 -1.53 -30.34 4.79
CA PRO A 101 -0.28 -30.17 5.47
C PRO A 101 -0.53 -30.09 6.97
N CYS A 102 0.02 -31.09 7.67
CA CYS A 102 -0.12 -31.24 9.10
C CYS A 102 0.57 -30.09 9.84
N ARG A 103 -0.12 -29.49 10.82
CA ARG A 103 0.53 -28.62 11.80
C ARG A 103 1.41 -29.51 12.67
N LEU A 104 2.69 -29.64 12.32
CA LEU A 104 3.69 -30.31 13.16
C LEU A 104 3.74 -29.57 14.51
N GLY A 105 2.96 -30.05 15.48
CA GLY A 105 2.95 -29.52 16.84
C GLY A 105 4.31 -29.75 17.46
N SER A 106 4.99 -28.67 17.86
CA SER A 106 6.21 -28.67 18.67
C SER A 106 7.12 -29.87 18.42
N ILE A 107 7.86 -29.86 17.30
CA ILE A 107 9.01 -30.74 17.16
C ILE A 107 10.04 -30.22 18.18
N ASN A 108 10.29 -30.97 19.25
CA ASN A 108 11.52 -30.81 20.03
C ASN A 108 12.68 -31.28 19.15
N TYR A 109 13.13 -30.45 18.21
CA TYR A 109 14.31 -30.75 17.42
C TYR A 109 15.54 -30.50 18.30
N ASN A 110 15.93 -31.51 19.09
CA ASN A 110 17.32 -31.66 19.50
C ASN A 110 18.11 -32.11 18.25
N THR A 111 18.20 -31.24 17.25
CA THR A 111 18.96 -31.49 16.03
C THR A 111 20.30 -30.78 16.17
N SER A 112 21.31 -31.55 16.55
CA SER A 112 22.73 -31.25 16.38
C SER A 112 23.15 -31.24 14.89
N GLY A 113 22.30 -30.67 14.03
CA GLY A 113 22.48 -30.54 12.59
C GLY A 113 21.46 -29.53 12.05
N GLY A 114 21.95 -28.36 11.64
CA GLY A 114 21.15 -27.16 11.38
C GLY A 114 20.22 -27.26 10.18
N GLY A 115 18.99 -27.72 10.41
CA GLY A 115 17.87 -27.55 9.49
C GLY A 115 16.60 -27.27 10.26
N THR A 116 16.21 -26.00 10.40
CA THR A 116 14.87 -25.66 10.86
C THR A 116 13.90 -26.05 9.75
N THR A 117 13.24 -27.19 9.88
CA THR A 117 12.12 -27.56 9.01
C THR A 117 10.96 -26.62 9.33
N VAL A 118 11.01 -25.41 8.74
CA VAL A 118 9.90 -24.47 8.83
C VAL A 118 8.72 -25.10 8.12
N ALA A 119 7.72 -25.52 8.90
CA ALA A 119 6.48 -25.98 8.34
C ALA A 119 5.94 -24.88 7.43
N TRP A 120 5.39 -25.24 6.28
CA TRP A 120 4.84 -24.31 5.29
C TRP A 120 3.83 -23.30 5.90
N SER A 121 3.23 -23.63 7.05
CA SER A 121 2.34 -22.78 7.84
C SER A 121 3.03 -21.53 8.39
N TYR A 122 4.33 -21.59 8.66
CA TYR A 122 5.14 -20.41 9.02
C TYR A 122 5.22 -19.42 7.86
N PHE A 123 5.40 -19.90 6.62
CA PHE A 123 5.42 -19.05 5.44
C PHE A 123 4.08 -18.35 5.19
N LEU A 124 2.97 -19.04 5.42
CA LEU A 124 1.63 -18.45 5.27
C LEU A 124 1.34 -17.40 6.34
N ALA A 125 1.77 -17.63 7.58
CA ALA A 125 1.62 -16.67 8.69
C ALA A 125 2.35 -15.35 8.43
N GLU A 126 3.50 -15.36 7.75
CA GLU A 126 4.27 -14.16 7.40
C GLU A 126 3.52 -13.25 6.39
N THR A 127 2.79 -13.87 5.45
CA THR A 127 2.07 -13.13 4.39
C THR A 127 0.74 -12.55 4.86
N THR A 128 0.06 -13.23 5.78
CA THR A 128 -1.12 -12.70 6.48
C THR A 128 -0.66 -11.97 7.74
N ASN A 129 -0.13 -10.76 7.59
CA ASN A 129 0.17 -9.82 8.69
C ASN A 129 -1.11 -9.56 9.51
N MET A 130 -1.40 -10.47 10.44
CA MET A 130 -2.31 -10.37 11.57
C MET A 130 -1.50 -10.05 12.81
#